data_AF-A0A7X6Z5Z0-F1
#
_entry.id   AF-A0A7X6Z5Z0-F1
#
_cell.length_a   1.000
_cell.length_b   1.000
_cell.length_c   1.000
_cell.angle_alpha   90.00
_cell.angle_beta   90.00
_cell.angle_gamma   90.00
#
_symmetry.space_group_name_H-M   'P 1'
#
loop_
_entity.id
_entity.type
_entity.pdbx_description
1 polymer ?
#
loop_
_entity_poly.entity_id
_entity_poly.type
_entity_poly.pdbx_seq_one_letter_code
_entity_poly.pdbx_strand_id
1 'polypeptide(L)'
;MPNQASQQTEQLANNKATAPLGRWLLLAAALIVLDQISKWYFELNFQFAERLNILPFFDFILVYNTGAAFSFLADHGGWQRWFFVALSIIASIVIVVLLRRNSTKTLFCLSLSLILAGAIGNLIDRLLLGHVIDFLLFYWGDNYFPAFNLADCCITVGAALLILDEIIRIRKDKQKDTPQ
;
A
#
# COMPACT_ATOMS: atom_id res chain seq x y z
N MET A 1 47.50 8.00 14.03
CA MET A 1 46.38 8.95 13.89
C MET A 1 45.83 8.81 12.47
N PRO A 2 44.53 8.58 12.25
CA PRO A 2 43.98 8.51 10.88
C PRO A 2 44.20 9.85 10.16
N ASN A 3 44.62 9.81 8.89
CA ASN A 3 44.90 11.01 8.10
C ASN A 3 43.57 11.75 7.79
N GLN A 4 43.59 13.08 7.78
CA GLN A 4 42.41 13.89 7.44
C GLN A 4 41.86 13.53 6.05
N ALA A 5 42.72 13.08 5.13
CA ALA A 5 42.31 12.54 3.83
C ALA A 5 41.46 11.27 3.93
N SER A 6 41.74 10.34 4.85
CA SER A 6 40.93 9.13 5.03
C SER A 6 39.56 9.47 5.67
N GLN A 7 39.51 10.47 6.55
CA GLN A 7 38.25 10.96 7.13
C GLN A 7 37.39 11.71 6.11
N GLN A 8 38.01 12.49 5.22
CA GLN A 8 37.31 13.14 4.10
C GLN A 8 36.80 12.14 3.06
N THR A 9 37.54 11.05 2.81
CA THR A 9 37.12 10.00 1.89
C THR A 9 35.97 9.16 2.46
N GLU A 10 35.97 8.90 3.77
CA GLU A 10 34.82 8.31 4.47
C GLU A 10 33.61 9.24 4.49
N GLN A 11 33.80 10.54 4.72
CA GLN A 11 32.70 11.52 4.69
C GLN A 11 32.11 11.73 3.28
N LEU A 12 32.93 11.74 2.22
CA LEU A 12 32.46 11.77 0.84
C LEU A 12 31.73 10.47 0.46
N ALA A 13 32.21 9.31 0.92
CA ALA A 13 31.57 8.02 0.68
C ALA A 13 30.22 7.86 1.41
N ASN A 14 30.06 8.54 2.56
CA ASN A 14 28.83 8.53 3.36
C ASN A 14 27.75 9.51 2.83
N ASN A 15 28.11 10.35 1.85
CA ASN A 15 27.21 11.27 1.16
C ASN A 15 26.65 10.67 -0.14
N LYS A 16 26.46 9.34 -0.20
CA LYS A 16 25.63 8.71 -1.23
C LYS A 16 24.22 9.25 -1.06
N ALA A 17 23.86 10.21 -1.92
CA ALA A 17 22.59 10.91 -1.93
C ALA A 17 21.44 9.95 -1.64
N THR A 18 21.00 9.97 -0.38
CA THR A 18 19.77 9.31 0.02
C THR A 18 18.69 10.05 -0.73
N ALA A 19 17.81 9.33 -1.43
CA ALA A 19 16.58 9.99 -1.81
C ALA A 19 15.90 10.45 -0.52
N PRO A 20 15.56 11.74 -0.38
CA PRO A 20 15.06 12.23 0.89
C PRO A 20 13.78 11.46 1.21
N LEU A 21 13.73 10.81 2.37
CA LEU A 21 12.57 10.08 2.90
C LEU A 21 11.26 10.84 2.64
N GLY A 22 11.32 12.17 2.72
CA GLY A 22 10.21 13.08 2.42
C GLY A 22 9.54 12.85 1.06
N ARG A 23 10.27 12.51 -0.02
CA ARG A 23 9.65 12.27 -1.33
C ARG A 23 8.73 11.04 -1.32
N TRP A 24 9.14 10.01 -0.59
CA TRP A 24 8.41 8.75 -0.48
C TRP A 24 7.17 8.89 0.41
N LEU A 25 7.33 9.60 1.52
CA LEU A 25 6.20 9.98 2.37
C LEU A 25 5.23 10.92 1.67
N LEU A 26 5.71 11.85 0.84
CA LEU A 26 4.87 12.74 0.04
C LEU A 26 4.07 11.96 -1.01
N LEU A 27 4.70 10.99 -1.69
CA LEU A 27 3.99 10.09 -2.60
C LEU A 27 2.89 9.32 -1.85
N ALA A 28 3.21 8.74 -0.69
CA ALA A 28 2.22 8.02 0.10
C ALA A 28 1.06 8.95 0.54
N ALA A 29 1.38 10.16 1.01
CA ALA A 29 0.38 11.16 1.40
C ALA A 29 -0.53 11.57 0.23
N ALA A 30 0.02 11.79 -0.96
CA ALA A 30 -0.75 12.14 -2.15
C ALA A 30 -1.73 11.01 -2.53
N LEU A 31 -1.30 9.75 -2.45
CA LEU A 31 -2.16 8.59 -2.74
C LEU A 31 -3.23 8.38 -1.66
N ILE A 32 -2.92 8.64 -0.39
CA ILE A 32 -3.92 8.63 0.69
C ILE A 32 -5.00 9.67 0.42
N VAL A 33 -4.61 10.90 0.06
CA VAL A 33 -5.57 11.97 -0.27
C VAL A 33 -6.43 11.57 -1.47
N LEU A 34 -5.82 10.99 -2.51
CA LEU A 34 -6.56 10.54 -3.69
C LEU A 34 -7.56 9.42 -3.36
N ASP A 35 -7.17 8.47 -2.51
CA ASP A 35 -8.07 7.42 -2.01
C ASP A 35 -9.25 8.01 -1.25
N GLN A 36 -9.00 8.90 -0.29
CA GLN A 36 -10.04 9.53 0.53
C GLN A 36 -10.99 10.41 -0.30
N ILE A 37 -10.48 11.18 -1.26
CA ILE A 37 -11.32 11.94 -2.20
C ILE A 37 -12.20 11.01 -3.03
N SER A 38 -11.63 9.89 -3.53
CA SER A 38 -12.39 8.92 -4.33
C SER A 38 -13.51 8.30 -3.51
N LYS A 39 -13.23 7.84 -2.29
CA LYS A 39 -14.23 7.27 -1.37
C LYS A 39 -15.33 8.27 -1.03
N TRP A 40 -14.93 9.51 -0.73
CA TRP A 40 -15.88 10.57 -0.41
C TRP A 40 -16.79 10.91 -1.60
N TYR A 41 -16.26 10.88 -2.83
CA TYR A 41 -17.06 11.05 -4.02
C TYR A 41 -18.17 9.98 -4.12
N PHE A 42 -17.84 8.70 -3.92
CA PHE A 42 -18.85 7.63 -3.98
C PHE A 42 -19.87 7.75 -2.85
N GLU A 43 -19.43 8.04 -1.62
CA GLU A 43 -20.32 8.24 -0.47
C GLU A 43 -21.35 9.36 -0.67
N LEU A 44 -20.99 10.42 -1.41
CA LEU A 44 -21.89 11.54 -1.68
C LEU A 44 -22.83 11.34 -2.86
N ASN A 45 -22.45 10.49 -3.83
CA ASN A 45 -23.13 10.41 -5.13
C ASN A 45 -23.85 9.08 -5.39
N PHE A 46 -23.63 8.07 -4.55
CA PHE A 46 -24.23 6.74 -4.69
C PHE A 46 -25.01 6.36 -3.44
N GLN A 47 -26.07 5.58 -3.61
CA GLN A 47 -26.73 4.86 -2.53
C GLN A 47 -26.02 3.52 -2.27
N PHE A 48 -26.18 2.97 -1.07
CA PHE A 48 -25.64 1.66 -0.74
C PHE A 48 -26.10 0.60 -1.75
N ALA A 49 -25.14 -0.18 -2.26
CA ALA A 49 -25.29 -1.18 -3.31
C ALA A 49 -25.80 -0.67 -4.67
N GLU A 50 -25.88 0.65 -4.87
CA GLU A 50 -26.13 1.24 -6.18
C GLU A 50 -24.96 0.93 -7.12
N ARG A 51 -25.27 0.46 -8.33
CA ARG A 51 -24.30 0.14 -9.37
C ARG A 51 -24.49 1.08 -10.56
N LEU A 52 -23.39 1.65 -11.03
CA LEU A 52 -23.31 2.36 -12.30
C LEU A 52 -22.44 1.54 -13.25
N ASN A 53 -23.05 1.01 -14.31
CA ASN A 53 -22.33 0.25 -15.32
C ASN A 53 -21.45 1.17 -16.17
N ILE A 54 -20.15 0.85 -16.23
CA ILE A 54 -19.16 1.62 -17.01
C ILE A 54 -18.70 0.80 -18.22
N LEU A 55 -18.46 -0.49 -18.03
CA LEU A 55 -18.09 -1.45 -19.08
C LEU A 55 -18.83 -2.78 -18.87
N PRO A 56 -18.88 -3.69 -19.86
CA PRO A 56 -19.53 -5.00 -19.72
C PRO A 56 -18.98 -5.90 -18.60
N PHE A 57 -17.81 -5.58 -18.05
CA PHE A 57 -17.11 -6.32 -17.00
C PHE A 57 -16.72 -5.45 -15.80
N PHE A 58 -17.16 -4.18 -15.76
CA PHE A 58 -16.76 -3.22 -14.74
C PHE A 58 -17.87 -2.20 -14.43
N ASP A 59 -18.19 -2.11 -13.14
CA ASP A 59 -19.11 -1.15 -12.59
C ASP A 59 -18.42 -0.31 -11.51
N PHE A 60 -18.90 0.92 -11.37
CA PHE A 60 -18.81 1.58 -10.07
C PHE A 60 -19.93 1.06 -9.17
N ILE A 61 -19.62 0.87 -7.90
CA ILE A 61 -20.58 0.49 -6.86
C ILE A 61 -20.32 1.32 -5.60
N LEU A 62 -21.23 1.32 -4.62
CA LEU A 62 -20.92 1.73 -3.25
C LEU A 62 -21.23 0.59 -2.29
N VAL A 63 -20.20 0.00 -1.67
CA VAL A 63 -20.37 -1.00 -0.60
C VAL A 63 -19.46 -0.74 0.58
N TYR A 64 -19.91 -1.17 1.75
CA TYR A 64 -19.22 -0.98 3.02
C TYR A 64 -18.62 -2.30 3.51
N ASN A 65 -17.31 -2.37 3.54
CA ASN A 65 -16.57 -3.55 3.91
C ASN A 65 -16.16 -3.51 5.38
N THR A 66 -16.88 -4.29 6.19
CA THR A 66 -16.61 -4.47 7.63
C THR A 66 -15.57 -5.56 7.91
N GLY A 67 -15.00 -6.20 6.87
CA GLY A 67 -14.18 -7.39 7.00
C GLY A 67 -14.98 -8.70 6.96
N ALA A 68 -16.13 -8.70 6.28
CA ALA A 68 -17.06 -9.83 6.22
C ALA A 68 -16.41 -11.15 5.74
N ALA A 69 -15.35 -11.09 4.94
CA ALA A 69 -14.57 -12.25 4.52
C ALA A 69 -13.99 -13.06 5.69
N PHE A 70 -13.85 -12.46 6.88
CA PHE A 70 -13.40 -13.12 8.12
C PHE A 70 -14.54 -13.35 9.13
N SER A 71 -15.78 -12.97 8.79
CA SER A 71 -16.95 -13.14 9.66
C SER A 71 -17.42 -14.58 9.80
N PHE A 72 -16.94 -15.51 8.96
CA PHE A 72 -17.23 -16.95 9.11
C PHE A 72 -16.65 -17.57 10.40
N LEU A 73 -15.75 -16.86 11.11
CA LEU A 73 -15.07 -17.34 12.31
C LEU A 73 -15.62 -16.79 13.64
N ALA A 74 -16.62 -15.90 13.64
CA ALA A 74 -17.08 -15.31 14.90
C ALA A 74 -18.56 -14.90 14.90
N ASP A 75 -19.34 -15.57 15.75
CA ASP A 75 -20.73 -15.25 16.10
C ASP A 75 -20.90 -13.87 16.79
N HIS A 76 -19.81 -13.17 17.12
CA HIS A 76 -19.82 -11.87 17.79
C HIS A 76 -19.05 -10.84 16.94
N GLY A 77 -19.82 -10.07 16.14
CA GLY A 77 -19.29 -9.14 15.15
C GLY A 77 -18.57 -7.93 15.74
N GLY A 78 -17.47 -7.51 15.12
CA GLY A 78 -16.82 -6.22 15.38
C GLY A 78 -15.34 -6.30 15.75
N TRP A 79 -14.83 -7.47 16.12
CA TRP A 79 -13.39 -7.64 16.41
C TRP A 79 -12.53 -7.45 15.16
N GLN A 80 -13.07 -7.77 13.97
CA GLN A 80 -12.38 -7.66 12.69
C GLN A 80 -11.90 -6.22 12.45
N ARG A 81 -12.73 -5.23 12.81
CA ARG A 81 -12.37 -3.80 12.74
C ARG A 81 -11.08 -3.53 13.49
N TRP A 82 -11.02 -3.93 14.76
CA TRP A 82 -9.87 -3.67 15.64
C TRP A 82 -8.64 -4.48 15.24
N PHE A 83 -8.83 -5.71 14.77
CA PHE A 83 -7.76 -6.51 14.20
C PHE A 83 -7.09 -5.81 13.00
N PHE A 84 -7.89 -5.35 12.03
CA PHE A 84 -7.36 -4.64 10.87
C PHE A 84 -6.77 -3.27 11.22
N VAL A 85 -7.34 -2.54 12.18
CA VAL A 85 -6.75 -1.30 12.71
C VAL A 85 -5.35 -1.58 13.28
N ALA A 86 -5.20 -2.58 14.15
CA ALA A 86 -3.92 -2.94 14.74
C ALA A 86 -2.91 -3.38 13.67
N LEU A 87 -3.34 -4.22 12.72
CA LEU A 87 -2.50 -4.68 11.62
C LEU A 87 -2.00 -3.52 10.76
N SER A 88 -2.88 -2.59 10.36
CA SER A 88 -2.49 -1.42 9.56
C SER A 88 -1.53 -0.49 10.31
N ILE A 89 -1.73 -0.28 11.61
CA ILE A 89 -0.81 0.54 12.42
C ILE A 89 0.58 -0.11 12.49
N ILE A 90 0.64 -1.41 12.82
CA ILE A 90 1.91 -2.14 12.92
C ILE A 90 2.62 -2.15 11.57
N ALA A 91 1.91 -2.48 10.49
CA ALA A 91 2.47 -2.48 9.14
C ALA A 91 3.01 -1.09 8.76
N SER A 92 2.26 -0.02 9.04
CA SER A 92 2.68 1.35 8.74
C SER A 92 3.96 1.75 9.48
N ILE A 93 4.07 1.41 10.77
CA ILE A 93 5.28 1.66 11.57
C ILE A 93 6.48 0.93 10.97
N VAL A 94 6.33 -0.37 10.68
CA VAL A 94 7.39 -1.20 10.09
C VAL A 94 7.84 -0.61 8.74
N ILE A 95 6.91 -0.23 7.89
CA ILE A 95 7.20 0.34 6.57
C ILE A 95 7.98 1.66 6.69
N VAL A 96 7.58 2.56 7.58
CA VAL A 96 8.29 3.84 7.79
C VAL A 96 9.72 3.59 8.28
N VAL A 97 9.94 2.60 9.15
CA VAL A 97 11.28 2.19 9.59
C VAL A 97 12.10 1.63 8.42
N LEU A 98 11.51 0.78 7.58
CA LEU A 98 12.19 0.20 6.41
C LEU A 98 12.55 1.26 5.36
N LEU A 99 11.67 2.23 5.11
CA LEU A 99 11.92 3.36 4.22
C LEU A 99 13.09 4.22 4.71
N ARG A 100 13.17 4.49 6.03
CA ARG A 100 14.29 5.21 6.63
C ARG A 100 15.62 4.48 6.44
N ARG A 101 15.63 3.15 6.53
CA ARG A 101 16.84 2.33 6.45
C ARG A 101 17.34 2.07 5.02
N ASN A 102 16.47 2.13 4.01
CA ASN A 102 16.77 1.66 2.65
C ASN A 102 16.52 2.72 1.55
N SER A 103 16.63 4.00 1.88
CA SER A 103 16.23 5.14 1.03
C SER A 103 16.89 5.22 -0.36
N THR A 104 17.94 4.44 -0.61
CA THR A 104 18.66 4.36 -1.90
C THR A 104 18.05 3.34 -2.88
N LYS A 105 17.22 2.40 -2.41
CA LYS A 105 16.61 1.36 -3.26
C LYS A 105 15.28 1.85 -3.83
N THR A 106 15.31 2.46 -5.01
CA THR A 106 14.16 3.16 -5.58
C THR A 106 12.91 2.27 -5.73
N LEU A 107 13.05 1.07 -6.31
CA LEU A 107 11.91 0.17 -6.52
C LEU A 107 11.34 -0.32 -5.19
N PHE A 108 12.19 -0.79 -4.27
CA PHE A 108 11.80 -1.12 -2.89
C PHE A 108 11.05 0.01 -2.18
N CYS A 109 11.57 1.25 -2.23
CA CYS A 109 10.93 2.39 -1.59
C CYS A 109 9.60 2.77 -2.26
N LEU A 110 9.50 2.66 -3.58
CA LEU A 110 8.24 2.85 -4.30
C LEU A 110 7.20 1.83 -3.81
N SER A 111 7.55 0.54 -3.80
CA SER A 111 6.69 -0.55 -3.31
C SER A 111 6.18 -0.28 -1.90
N LEU A 112 7.09 0.06 -0.98
CA LEU A 112 6.75 0.38 0.40
C LEU A 112 5.86 1.63 0.52
N SER A 113 6.07 2.66 -0.29
CA SER A 113 5.23 3.88 -0.26
C SER A 113 3.81 3.60 -0.71
N LEU A 114 3.61 2.72 -1.71
CA LEU A 114 2.29 2.29 -2.15
C LEU A 114 1.57 1.48 -1.07
N ILE A 115 2.25 0.49 -0.47
CA ILE A 115 1.66 -0.31 0.62
C ILE A 115 1.31 0.59 1.81
N LEU A 116 2.18 1.53 2.18
CA LEU A 116 1.91 2.51 3.24
C LEU A 116 0.67 3.34 2.94
N ALA A 117 0.56 3.86 1.72
CA ALA A 117 -0.59 4.66 1.30
C ALA A 117 -1.91 3.89 1.45
N GLY A 118 -1.97 2.67 0.92
CA GLY A 118 -3.18 1.86 1.01
C GLY A 118 -3.49 1.39 2.43
N ALA A 119 -2.47 1.01 3.21
CA ALA A 119 -2.66 0.62 4.62
C ALA A 119 -3.25 1.76 5.46
N ILE A 120 -2.77 2.99 5.26
CA ILE A 120 -3.26 4.18 5.96
C ILE A 120 -4.63 4.61 5.43
N GLY A 121 -4.87 4.63 4.11
CA GLY A 121 -6.17 5.00 3.53
C GLY A 121 -7.30 4.12 4.09
N ASN A 122 -7.08 2.81 4.11
CA ASN A 122 -8.03 1.86 4.68
C ASN A 122 -8.07 1.84 6.23
N LEU A 123 -7.05 2.38 6.90
CA LEU A 123 -7.06 2.57 8.36
C LEU A 123 -7.92 3.77 8.74
N ILE A 124 -7.87 4.86 7.96
CA ILE A 124 -8.66 6.07 8.20
C ILE A 124 -10.16 5.73 8.22
N ASP A 125 -10.66 5.04 7.20
CA ASP A 125 -12.08 4.64 7.15
C ASP A 125 -12.45 3.76 8.35
N ARG A 126 -11.61 2.79 8.71
CA ARG A 126 -11.88 1.91 9.87
C ARG A 126 -11.91 2.66 11.19
N LEU A 127 -11.10 3.70 11.35
CA LEU A 127 -11.12 4.52 12.55
C LEU A 127 -12.35 5.44 12.59
N LEU A 128 -12.69 6.08 11.46
CA LEU A 128 -13.74 7.10 11.40
C LEU A 128 -15.15 6.53 11.17
N LEU A 129 -15.28 5.58 10.25
CA LEU A 129 -16.55 5.02 9.77
C LEU A 129 -16.84 3.62 10.31
N GLY A 130 -15.77 2.89 10.69
CA GLY A 130 -15.87 1.50 11.18
C GLY A 130 -15.98 0.43 10.12
N HIS A 131 -15.94 0.81 8.85
CA HIS A 131 -15.86 -0.04 7.67
C HIS A 131 -14.98 0.66 6.63
N VAL A 132 -14.65 -0.01 5.54
CA VAL A 132 -13.96 0.57 4.38
C VAL A 132 -14.97 0.82 3.26
N ILE A 133 -14.84 1.94 2.56
CA ILE A 133 -15.66 2.23 1.38
C ILE A 133 -15.01 1.60 0.14
N ASP A 134 -15.73 0.68 -0.49
CA ASP A 134 -15.30 0.00 -1.72
C ASP A 134 -16.22 0.40 -2.88
N PHE A 135 -15.62 0.63 -4.05
CA PHE A 135 -16.34 1.23 -5.18
C PHE A 135 -15.96 0.75 -6.58
N LEU A 136 -14.93 -0.10 -6.70
CA LEU A 136 -14.53 -0.72 -7.95
C LEU A 136 -15.05 -2.16 -7.97
N LEU A 137 -15.92 -2.49 -8.93
CA LEU A 137 -16.49 -3.83 -9.06
C LEU A 137 -16.20 -4.42 -10.44
N PHE A 138 -15.37 -5.47 -10.48
CA PHE A 138 -15.10 -6.23 -11.70
C PHE A 138 -15.86 -7.55 -11.69
N TYR A 139 -16.36 -7.98 -12.84
CA TYR A 139 -17.14 -9.21 -12.97
C TYR A 139 -17.05 -9.83 -14.36
N TRP A 140 -17.35 -11.12 -14.45
CA TRP A 140 -17.46 -11.87 -15.70
C TRP A 140 -18.69 -12.78 -15.66
N GLY A 141 -19.74 -12.40 -16.39
CA GLY A 141 -21.06 -13.02 -16.24
C GLY A 141 -21.58 -12.80 -14.82
N ASP A 142 -22.01 -13.88 -14.16
CA ASP A 142 -22.50 -13.84 -12.78
C ASP A 142 -21.40 -13.98 -11.70
N ASN A 143 -20.13 -14.02 -12.10
CA ASN A 143 -19.00 -14.11 -11.18
C ASN A 143 -18.43 -12.73 -10.89
N TYR A 144 -18.50 -12.32 -9.63
CA TYR A 144 -18.04 -11.01 -9.16
C TYR A 144 -16.74 -11.14 -8.39
N PHE A 145 -15.73 -10.36 -8.77
CA PHE A 145 -14.59 -10.12 -7.89
C PHE A 145 -15.05 -9.23 -6.73
N PRO A 146 -14.60 -9.47 -5.48
CA PRO A 146 -14.97 -8.60 -4.35
C PRO A 146 -14.68 -7.14 -4.68
N ALA A 147 -15.63 -6.25 -4.37
CA ALA A 147 -15.41 -4.83 -4.59
C ALA A 147 -14.18 -4.35 -3.81
N PHE A 148 -13.45 -3.39 -4.38
CA PHE A 148 -12.24 -2.83 -3.78
C PHE A 148 -12.12 -1.34 -4.07
N ASN A 149 -11.07 -0.71 -3.56
CA ASN A 149 -10.84 0.72 -3.73
C ASN A 149 -9.40 1.03 -4.16
N LEU A 150 -9.07 2.32 -4.22
CA LEU A 150 -7.75 2.79 -4.63
C LEU A 150 -6.65 2.42 -3.62
N ALA A 151 -6.93 2.42 -2.32
CA ALA A 151 -6.01 1.90 -1.31
C ALA A 151 -5.67 0.42 -1.54
N ASP A 152 -6.63 -0.42 -1.92
CA ASP A 152 -6.36 -1.83 -2.25
C ASP A 152 -5.52 -2.00 -3.52
N CYS A 153 -5.74 -1.16 -4.52
CA CYS A 153 -4.86 -1.07 -5.70
C CYS A 153 -3.42 -0.74 -5.28
N CYS A 154 -3.23 0.23 -4.38
CA CYS A 154 -1.91 0.61 -3.89
C CYS A 154 -1.23 -0.55 -3.14
N ILE A 155 -1.96 -1.27 -2.28
CA ILE A 155 -1.43 -2.45 -1.57
C ILE A 155 -1.05 -3.54 -2.58
N THR A 156 -1.93 -3.86 -3.52
CA THR A 156 -1.72 -4.93 -4.51
C THR A 156 -0.53 -4.64 -5.42
N VAL A 157 -0.48 -3.44 -6.01
CA VAL A 157 0.63 -3.03 -6.88
C VAL A 157 1.93 -2.92 -6.09
N GLY A 158 1.89 -2.34 -4.88
CA GLY A 158 3.05 -2.25 -4.01
C GLY A 158 3.62 -3.63 -3.64
N ALA A 159 2.76 -4.60 -3.30
CA ALA A 159 3.18 -5.97 -3.02
C ALA A 159 3.79 -6.64 -4.26
N ALA A 160 3.18 -6.49 -5.43
CA ALA A 160 3.72 -7.03 -6.69
C ALA A 160 5.09 -6.44 -7.03
N LEU A 161 5.27 -5.13 -6.86
CA LEU A 161 6.55 -4.46 -7.08
C LEU A 161 7.61 -4.88 -6.03
N LEU A 162 7.22 -5.14 -4.79
CA LEU A 162 8.13 -5.65 -3.76
C LEU A 162 8.66 -7.05 -4.10
N ILE A 163 7.77 -7.93 -4.56
CA ILE A 163 8.14 -9.27 -5.06
C ILE A 163 9.08 -9.15 -6.27
N LEU A 164 8.76 -8.25 -7.20
CA LEU A 164 9.60 -8.00 -8.37
C LEU A 164 11.00 -7.50 -7.99
N ASP A 165 11.11 -6.57 -7.05
CA ASP A 165 12.40 -6.09 -6.53
C ASP A 165 13.25 -7.24 -5.99
N GLU A 166 12.64 -8.14 -5.22
CA GLU A 166 13.32 -9.31 -4.65
C GLU A 166 13.80 -10.28 -5.73
N ILE A 167 12.96 -10.59 -6.73
CA ILE A 167 13.34 -11.46 -7.85
C ILE A 167 14.51 -10.88 -8.64
N ILE A 168 14.51 -9.57 -8.89
CA ILE A 168 15.59 -8.88 -9.60
C ILE A 168 16.88 -8.94 -8.77
N ARG A 169 16.79 -8.76 -7.44
CA ARG A 169 17.95 -8.82 -6.54
C ARG A 169 18.60 -10.21 -6.55
N ILE A 170 17.80 -11.27 -6.37
CA ILE A 170 18.27 -12.66 -6.38
C ILE A 170 18.98 -13.00 -7.70
N ARG A 171 18.46 -12.54 -8.85
CA ARG A 171 19.06 -12.77 -10.17
C ARG A 171 20.43 -12.09 -10.31
N LYS A 172 20.57 -10.86 -9.79
CA LYS A 172 21.85 -10.12 -9.82
C LYS A 172 22.91 -10.77 -8.94
N ASP A 173 22.51 -11.33 -7.80
CA ASP A 173 23.44 -12.01 -6.90
C ASP A 173 23.97 -13.30 -7.54
N LYS A 174 23.11 -14.12 -8.17
CA LYS A 174 23.55 -15.34 -8.89
C LYS A 174 24.53 -15.08 -10.04
N GLN A 175 24.41 -13.96 -10.75
CA GLN A 175 25.34 -13.61 -11.85
C GLN A 175 26.73 -13.24 -11.35
N LYS A 176 26.87 -12.79 -10.10
CA LYS A 176 28.18 -12.47 -9.50
C LYS A 176 28.94 -13.73 -9.07
N ASP A 177 28.23 -14.81 -8.79
CA ASP A 177 28.79 -16.06 -8.27
C ASP A 177 29.14 -17.09 -9.36
N THR A 178 28.99 -16.75 -10.65
CA THR A 178 29.40 -17.62 -11.76
C THR A 178 30.89 -17.35 -12.09
N PRO A 179 31.80 -18.32 -11.88
CA PRO A 179 33.21 -18.15 -12.27
C PRO A 179 33.34 -18.00 -13.79
N GLN A 180 34.17 -17.05 -14.24
CA GLN A 180 34.55 -16.88 -15.65
C GLN A 180 35.36 -18.06 -16.17
#